data_AF-A0A7W7S2Y0-F1
#
_entry.id   AF-A0A7W7S2Y0-F1
#
_cell.length_a   1.000
_cell.length_b   1.000
_cell.length_c   1.000
_cell.angle_alpha   90.00
_cell.angle_beta   90.00
_cell.angle_gamma   90.00
#
_symmetry.space_group_name_H-M   'P 1'
#
loop_
_entity.id
_entity.type
_entity.pdbx_description
1 polymer ?
#
loop_
_entity_poly.entity_id
_entity_poly.type
_entity_poly.pdbx_seq_one_letter_code
_entity_poly.pdbx_strand_id
1 'polypeptide(L)'
;MIETVTMTLADQAAMRGQDGLVTDDRVRRPVRRTFTAAYKARILAAYDALPEGSPERGALMRTEKLYHSHIEHWRKQQENGTLAASTGKPKKSTESEELARLRAENRKLKADAAKLEAKNEKLSGELGKTRTALDIAGKAFALLRDISSSADSDTN
;
A
#
# COMPACT_ATOMS: atom_id res chain seq x y z
N MET A 1 -26.85 -19.99 11.68
CA MET A 1 -26.74 -20.09 10.21
C MET A 1 -28.11 -19.88 9.62
N ILE A 2 -28.31 -18.80 8.87
CA ILE A 2 -29.49 -18.63 8.00
C ILE A 2 -28.95 -18.04 6.69
N GLU A 3 -28.84 -18.88 5.67
CA GLU A 3 -28.52 -18.49 4.30
C GLU A 3 -29.80 -18.03 3.59
N THR A 4 -29.73 -16.92 2.85
CA THR A 4 -30.76 -16.57 1.86
C THR A 4 -30.13 -15.63 0.83
N VAL A 5 -29.82 -16.14 -0.36
CA VAL A 5 -29.37 -15.35 -1.52
C VAL A 5 -30.16 -15.78 -2.75
N THR A 6 -31.03 -14.89 -3.22
CA THR A 6 -32.00 -15.12 -4.29
C THR A 6 -31.49 -14.70 -5.67
N MET A 7 -31.36 -15.72 -6.53
CA MET A 7 -31.71 -15.86 -7.96
C MET A 7 -31.21 -14.86 -9.02
N THR A 8 -30.17 -15.31 -9.73
CA THR A 8 -30.09 -15.62 -11.17
C THR A 8 -31.37 -15.48 -12.03
N LEU A 9 -31.25 -14.81 -13.19
CA LEU A 9 -31.92 -15.26 -14.42
C LEU A 9 -31.08 -14.95 -15.65
N ALA A 10 -30.45 -15.99 -16.19
CA ALA A 10 -29.85 -16.02 -17.53
C ALA A 10 -30.92 -16.49 -18.52
N ASP A 11 -31.14 -15.73 -19.58
CA ASP A 11 -32.18 -15.98 -20.57
C ASP A 11 -31.65 -16.89 -21.69
N GLN A 12 -32.13 -18.13 -21.70
CA GLN A 12 -32.07 -19.06 -22.83
C GLN A 12 -33.43 -19.06 -23.50
N ALA A 13 -33.51 -18.56 -24.74
CA ALA A 13 -34.65 -18.78 -25.62
C ALA A 13 -34.14 -19.15 -27.02
N ALA A 14 -33.87 -20.44 -27.20
CA ALA A 14 -33.79 -21.07 -28.51
C ALA A 14 -34.76 -22.26 -28.52
N MET A 15 -35.55 -22.35 -29.61
CA MET A 15 -36.35 -23.50 -30.12
C MET A 15 -37.89 -23.35 -30.07
N ARG A 16 -38.48 -22.88 -31.19
CA ARG A 16 -39.45 -23.61 -32.06
C ARG A 16 -40.07 -22.64 -33.10
N GLY A 17 -40.17 -23.08 -34.35
CA GLY A 17 -40.80 -22.31 -35.43
C GLY A 17 -42.32 -22.48 -35.50
N GLN A 18 -42.99 -21.44 -36.00
CA GLN A 18 -44.31 -21.47 -36.65
C GLN A 18 -44.55 -20.16 -37.42
N ASP A 19 -45.14 -20.31 -38.60
CA ASP A 19 -45.33 -19.31 -39.65
C ASP A 19 -46.45 -18.30 -39.37
N GLY A 20 -46.34 -17.13 -40.02
CA GLY A 20 -47.50 -16.40 -40.54
C GLY A 20 -47.88 -15.10 -39.83
N LEU A 21 -47.50 -13.98 -40.44
CA LEU A 21 -48.03 -12.62 -40.27
C LEU A 21 -48.13 -12.07 -38.84
N VAL A 22 -47.06 -11.40 -38.39
CA VAL A 22 -47.14 -10.37 -37.37
C VAL A 22 -46.75 -9.05 -38.03
N THR A 23 -47.71 -8.14 -38.10
CA THR A 23 -47.54 -6.75 -38.53
C THR A 23 -46.44 -6.09 -37.70
N ASP A 24 -45.53 -5.39 -38.38
CA ASP A 24 -44.30 -4.78 -37.85
C ASP A 24 -44.60 -3.61 -36.90
N ASP A 25 -45.20 -3.86 -35.74
CA ASP A 25 -45.13 -2.94 -34.59
C ASP A 25 -44.00 -3.43 -33.67
N ARG A 26 -42.76 -3.14 -34.07
CA ARG A 26 -41.58 -3.46 -33.27
C ARG A 26 -41.63 -2.66 -31.99
N VAL A 27 -42.06 -3.30 -30.91
CA VAL A 27 -41.95 -2.80 -29.53
C VAL A 27 -40.57 -2.17 -29.35
N ARG A 28 -40.54 -0.84 -29.11
CA ARG A 28 -39.31 -0.06 -28.91
C ARG A 28 -38.47 -0.73 -27.82
N ARG A 29 -37.30 -1.25 -28.20
CA ARG A 29 -36.37 -1.89 -27.26
C ARG A 29 -35.98 -0.91 -26.15
N PRO A 30 -35.94 -1.33 -24.87
CA PRO A 30 -35.50 -0.47 -23.78
C PRO A 30 -34.10 0.12 -24.04
N VAL A 31 -34.01 1.45 -24.08
CA VAL A 31 -32.74 2.15 -24.30
C VAL A 31 -32.00 2.23 -22.96
N ARG A 32 -30.84 1.58 -22.87
CA ARG A 32 -29.97 1.68 -21.70
C ARG A 32 -29.31 3.07 -21.68
N ARG A 33 -29.23 3.68 -20.49
CA ARG A 33 -28.51 4.95 -20.29
C ARG A 33 -27.02 4.76 -20.63
N THR A 34 -26.46 5.69 -21.38
CA THR A 34 -25.02 5.78 -21.65
C THR A 34 -24.44 7.00 -20.90
N PHE A 35 -23.25 6.83 -20.33
CA PHE A 35 -22.54 7.89 -19.61
C PHE A 35 -21.43 8.45 -20.49
N THR A 36 -21.58 9.71 -20.92
CA THR A 36 -20.56 10.42 -21.70
C THR A 36 -19.31 10.68 -20.86
N ALA A 37 -18.15 10.81 -21.50
CA ALA A 37 -16.90 11.10 -20.79
C ALA A 37 -16.99 12.40 -19.95
N ALA A 38 -17.58 13.46 -20.53
CA ALA A 38 -17.81 14.73 -19.85
C ALA A 38 -18.74 14.58 -18.62
N TYR A 39 -19.78 13.75 -18.70
CA TYR A 39 -20.66 13.48 -17.58
C TYR A 39 -19.90 12.79 -16.44
N LYS A 40 -19.13 11.74 -16.74
CA LYS A 40 -18.34 11.01 -15.74
C LYS A 40 -17.34 11.93 -15.05
N ALA A 41 -16.65 12.76 -15.83
CA ALA A 41 -15.69 13.75 -15.34
C ALA A 41 -16.36 14.74 -14.36
N ARG A 42 -17.48 15.36 -14.76
CA ARG A 42 -18.25 16.29 -13.91
C ARG A 42 -18.65 15.65 -12.58
N ILE A 43 -19.16 14.41 -12.61
CA ILE A 43 -19.59 13.71 -11.40
C ILE A 43 -18.41 13.39 -10.49
N LEU A 44 -17.27 12.95 -11.04
CA LEU A 44 -16.07 12.69 -10.23
C LEU A 44 -15.59 13.97 -9.53
N ALA A 45 -15.53 15.10 -10.24
CA ALA A 45 -15.14 16.37 -9.63
C ALA A 45 -16.13 16.82 -8.55
N ALA A 46 -17.44 16.67 -8.78
CA ALA A 46 -18.45 16.97 -7.78
C ALA A 46 -18.35 16.04 -6.55
N TYR A 47 -18.00 14.77 -6.76
CA TYR A 47 -17.82 13.80 -5.67
C TYR A 47 -16.55 14.09 -4.84
N ASP A 48 -15.46 14.46 -5.50
CA ASP A 48 -14.17 14.76 -4.87
C ASP A 48 -14.17 16.12 -4.15
N ALA A 49 -15.00 17.07 -4.58
CA ALA A 49 -15.20 18.36 -3.91
C ALA A 49 -15.90 18.23 -2.54
N LEU A 50 -16.62 17.13 -2.31
CA LEU A 50 -17.34 16.88 -1.06
C LEU A 50 -16.42 16.20 -0.03
N PRO A 51 -16.54 16.53 1.27
CA PRO A 51 -15.75 15.91 2.34
C PRO A 51 -15.91 14.38 2.39
N GLU A 52 -14.85 13.68 2.78
CA GLU A 52 -14.89 12.23 2.93
C GLU A 52 -15.83 11.79 4.05
N GLY A 53 -16.68 10.79 3.76
CA GLY A 53 -17.72 10.33 4.69
C GLY A 53 -18.95 11.23 4.81
N SER A 54 -19.05 12.34 4.05
CA SER A 54 -20.21 13.23 4.16
C SER A 54 -21.50 12.58 3.62
N PRO A 55 -22.67 12.81 4.25
CA PRO A 55 -23.96 12.37 3.72
C PRO A 55 -24.28 12.95 2.33
N GLU A 56 -23.67 14.08 2.00
CA GLU A 56 -23.82 14.80 0.73
C GLU A 56 -23.30 13.98 -0.45
N ARG A 57 -22.23 13.18 -0.25
CA ARG A 57 -21.75 12.24 -1.28
C ARG A 57 -22.82 11.22 -1.64
N GLY A 58 -23.49 10.66 -0.63
CA GLY A 58 -24.60 9.75 -0.82
C GLY A 58 -25.83 10.43 -1.44
N ALA A 59 -26.08 11.71 -1.11
CA ALA A 59 -27.15 12.50 -1.69
C ALA A 59 -26.93 12.74 -3.20
N LEU A 60 -25.72 13.15 -3.60
CA LEU A 60 -25.33 13.31 -5.00
C LEU A 60 -25.56 12.01 -5.80
N MET A 61 -25.13 10.88 -5.25
CA MET A 61 -25.27 9.57 -5.89
C MET A 61 -26.75 9.16 -6.03
N ARG A 62 -27.59 9.40 -5.02
CA ARG A 62 -29.03 9.10 -5.09
C ARG A 62 -29.75 9.95 -6.13
N THR A 63 -29.44 11.25 -6.19
CA THR A 63 -30.01 12.18 -7.19
C THR A 63 -29.66 11.75 -8.61
N GLU A 64 -28.40 11.36 -8.83
CA GLU A 64 -27.90 10.96 -10.16
C GLU A 64 -28.15 9.48 -10.49
N LYS A 65 -28.79 8.73 -9.57
CA LYS A 65 -29.03 7.27 -9.61
C LYS A 65 -27.74 6.47 -9.88
N LEU A 66 -26.69 6.81 -9.16
CA LEU A 66 -25.37 6.20 -9.23
C LEU A 66 -25.10 5.33 -8.01
N TYR A 67 -24.35 4.25 -8.24
CA TYR A 67 -23.84 3.37 -7.19
C TYR A 67 -22.34 3.58 -6.99
N HIS A 68 -21.82 3.18 -5.83
CA HIS A 68 -20.40 3.37 -5.49
C HIS A 68 -19.46 2.74 -6.53
N SER A 69 -19.87 1.59 -7.07
CA SER A 69 -19.17 0.89 -8.15
C SER A 69 -18.96 1.73 -9.41
N HIS A 70 -19.86 2.67 -9.72
CA HIS A 70 -19.69 3.59 -10.86
C HIS A 70 -18.52 4.55 -10.60
N ILE A 71 -18.42 5.09 -9.39
CA ILE A 71 -17.39 6.04 -9.00
C ILE A 71 -16.02 5.34 -9.02
N GLU A 72 -15.91 4.16 -8.41
CA GLU A 72 -14.68 3.36 -8.43
C GLU A 72 -14.24 3.02 -9.86
N HIS A 73 -15.18 2.57 -10.70
CA HIS A 73 -14.88 2.20 -12.08
C HIS A 73 -14.43 3.39 -12.92
N TRP A 74 -15.04 4.57 -12.73
CA TRP A 74 -14.62 5.78 -13.45
C TRP A 74 -13.29 6.35 -12.95
N ARG A 75 -12.96 6.20 -11.65
CA ARG A 75 -11.62 6.51 -11.13
C ARG A 75 -10.55 5.64 -11.77
N LYS A 76 -10.79 4.33 -11.91
CA LYS A 76 -9.90 3.43 -12.66
C LYS A 76 -9.76 3.85 -14.13
N GLN A 77 -10.84 4.30 -14.77
CA GLN A 77 -10.78 4.82 -16.15
C GLN A 77 -9.92 6.09 -16.26
N GLN A 78 -9.96 6.97 -15.25
CA GLN A 78 -9.12 8.17 -15.16
C GLN A 78 -7.64 7.82 -14.93
N GLU A 79 -7.35 6.86 -14.04
CA GLU A 79 -5.99 6.38 -13.76
C GLU A 79 -5.34 5.72 -14.99
N ASN A 80 -6.14 5.00 -15.76
CA ASN A 80 -5.74 4.33 -17.01
C ASN A 80 -5.72 5.29 -18.22
N GLY A 81 -6.03 6.57 -18.04
CA GLY A 81 -6.01 7.60 -19.09
C GLY A 81 -7.11 7.49 -20.14
N THR A 82 -8.12 6.63 -19.93
CA THR A 82 -9.25 6.45 -20.84
C THR A 82 -10.36 7.48 -20.64
N LEU A 83 -10.37 8.13 -19.47
CA LEU A 83 -11.24 9.26 -19.17
C LEU A 83 -10.40 10.52 -19.05
N ALA A 84 -10.71 11.55 -19.85
CA ALA A 84 -10.10 12.87 -19.68
C ALA A 84 -10.36 13.33 -18.23
N ALA A 85 -9.30 13.64 -17.50
CA ALA A 85 -9.43 14.10 -16.13
C ALA A 85 -10.32 15.35 -16.11
N SER A 86 -11.40 15.30 -15.34
CA SER A 86 -12.14 16.50 -14.99
C SER A 86 -11.16 17.48 -14.38
N THR A 87 -11.13 18.71 -14.88
CA THR A 87 -10.33 19.87 -14.45
C THR A 87 -9.80 19.71 -13.02
N GLY A 88 -8.61 19.12 -12.93
CA GLY A 88 -8.16 18.44 -11.71
C GLY A 88 -7.10 17.45 -12.12
N LYS A 89 -5.96 17.99 -12.54
CA LYS A 89 -4.75 17.26 -12.90
C LYS A 89 -4.54 16.13 -11.88
N PRO A 90 -4.49 14.84 -12.29
CA PRO A 90 -4.15 13.80 -11.33
C PRO A 90 -2.76 14.17 -10.80
N LYS A 91 -2.63 14.29 -9.48
CA LYS A 91 -1.39 14.57 -8.74
C LYS A 91 -0.34 13.45 -8.87
N LYS A 92 -0.39 12.71 -9.99
CA LYS A 92 0.45 11.56 -10.31
C LYS A 92 1.91 11.96 -10.51
N SER A 93 2.25 13.24 -10.68
CA SER A 93 3.65 13.68 -10.70
C SER A 93 4.22 13.88 -9.29
N THR A 94 3.54 14.60 -8.39
CA THR A 94 4.11 14.94 -7.09
C THR A 94 4.18 13.74 -6.14
N GLU A 95 3.13 12.92 -6.09
CA GLU A 95 3.10 11.76 -5.19
C GLU A 95 4.04 10.64 -5.66
N SER A 96 4.18 10.44 -6.99
CA SER A 96 5.09 9.42 -7.51
C SER A 96 6.56 9.82 -7.35
N GLU A 97 6.89 11.09 -7.53
CA GLU A 97 8.22 11.66 -7.27
C GLU A 97 8.57 11.60 -5.78
N GLU A 98 7.62 11.93 -4.90
CA GLU A 98 7.79 11.83 -3.46
C GLU A 98 7.99 10.38 -3.02
N LEU A 99 7.20 9.43 -3.54
CA LEU A 99 7.39 8.00 -3.28
C LEU A 99 8.74 7.49 -3.81
N ALA A 100 9.21 7.97 -4.95
CA ALA A 100 10.52 7.61 -5.49
C ALA A 100 11.64 8.14 -4.59
N ARG A 101 11.53 9.39 -4.12
CA ARG A 101 12.47 10.02 -3.19
C ARG A 101 12.50 9.28 -1.85
N LEU A 102 11.34 9.02 -1.25
CA LEU A 102 11.22 8.29 0.01
C LEU A 102 11.80 6.87 -0.08
N ARG A 103 11.65 6.20 -1.22
CA ARG A 103 12.26 4.88 -1.47
C ARG A 103 13.78 4.95 -1.64
N ALA A 104 14.30 6.02 -2.24
CA ALA A 104 15.74 6.24 -2.34
C ALA A 104 16.35 6.53 -0.97
N GLU A 105 15.69 7.37 -0.18
CA GLU A 105 16.11 7.70 1.19
C GLU A 105 16.06 6.48 2.11
N ASN A 106 15.00 5.68 2.06
CA ASN A 106 14.92 4.41 2.80
C ASN A 106 16.07 3.46 2.45
N ARG A 107 16.44 3.36 1.17
CA ARG A 107 17.58 2.53 0.75
C ARG A 107 18.89 3.04 1.32
N LYS A 108 19.10 4.35 1.32
CA LYS A 108 20.30 4.98 1.90
C LYS A 108 20.37 4.75 3.41
N LEU A 109 19.27 5.01 4.13
CA LEU A 109 19.20 4.81 5.57
C LEU A 109 19.46 3.35 5.96
N LYS A 110 18.93 2.38 5.20
CA LYS A 110 19.22 0.96 5.43
C LYS A 110 20.68 0.60 5.20
N ALA A 111 21.31 1.15 4.17
CA ALA A 111 22.74 0.94 3.92
C ALA A 111 23.61 1.55 5.04
N ASP A 112 23.26 2.74 5.52
CA ASP A 112 23.96 3.40 6.62
C ASP A 112 23.79 2.62 7.94
N ALA A 113 22.59 2.12 8.22
CA ALA A 113 22.32 1.26 9.38
C ALA A 113 23.18 -0.01 9.35
N ALA A 114 23.19 -0.74 8.24
CA ALA A 114 24.01 -1.94 8.09
C ALA A 114 25.52 -1.64 8.27
N LYS A 115 25.99 -0.49 7.77
CA LYS A 115 27.38 -0.05 7.95
C LYS A 115 27.71 0.26 9.41
N LEU A 116 26.79 0.89 10.13
CA LEU A 116 26.95 1.20 11.56
C LEU A 116 26.94 -0.07 12.41
N GLU A 117 26.06 -1.02 12.11
CA GLU A 117 26.01 -2.32 12.77
C GLU A 117 27.33 -3.09 12.60
N ALA A 118 27.84 -3.19 11.37
CA ALA A 118 29.13 -3.84 11.09
C ALA A 118 30.30 -3.17 11.85
N LYS A 119 30.28 -1.85 12.00
CA LYS A 119 31.29 -1.12 12.80
C LYS A 119 31.15 -1.43 14.28
N ASN A 120 29.93 -1.45 14.81
CA ASN A 120 29.67 -1.78 16.20
C ASN A 120 30.12 -3.21 16.54
N GLU A 121 29.86 -4.17 15.65
CA GLU A 121 30.33 -5.55 15.82
C GLU A 121 31.86 -5.64 15.82
N LYS A 122 32.53 -4.93 14.92
CA LYS A 122 34.00 -4.88 14.90
C LYS A 122 34.56 -4.27 16.19
N LEU A 123 34.01 -3.13 16.62
CA LEU A 123 34.45 -2.44 17.83
C LEU A 123 34.18 -3.28 19.09
N SER A 124 33.04 -3.96 19.17
CA SER A 124 32.74 -4.86 20.29
C SER A 124 33.71 -6.04 20.34
N GLY A 125 34.08 -6.59 19.18
CA GLY A 125 35.13 -7.62 19.08
C GLY A 125 36.50 -7.13 19.52
N GLU A 126 36.90 -5.91 19.14
CA GLU A 126 38.16 -5.29 19.59
C GLU A 126 38.16 -5.05 21.10
N LEU A 127 37.05 -4.54 21.66
CA LEU A 127 36.88 -4.39 23.12
C LEU A 127 36.91 -5.73 23.85
N GLY A 128 36.38 -6.80 23.25
CA GLY A 128 36.50 -8.15 23.79
C GLY A 128 37.96 -8.59 23.90
N LYS A 129 38.75 -8.38 22.84
CA LYS A 129 40.19 -8.70 22.83
C LYS A 129 40.96 -7.90 23.87
N THR A 130 40.75 -6.59 23.97
CA THR A 130 41.43 -5.77 24.97
C THR A 130 41.06 -6.18 26.39
N ARG A 131 39.78 -6.52 26.64
CA ARG A 131 39.32 -7.04 27.93
C ARG A 131 40.01 -8.36 28.30
N THR A 132 40.17 -9.29 27.35
CA THR A 132 40.91 -10.53 27.61
C THR A 132 42.38 -10.28 27.90
N ALA A 133 43.02 -9.34 27.20
CA ALA A 133 44.41 -8.97 27.46
C ALA A 133 44.58 -8.38 28.87
N LEU A 134 43.65 -7.54 29.31
CA LEU A 134 43.63 -6.98 30.67
C LEU A 134 43.44 -8.08 31.73
N ASP A 135 42.59 -9.07 31.50
CA ASP A 135 42.40 -10.20 32.42
C ASP A 135 43.68 -11.04 32.58
N ILE A 136 44.36 -11.32 31.46
CA ILE A 136 45.66 -12.03 31.47
C ILE A 136 46.72 -11.21 32.22
N ALA A 137 46.83 -9.90 31.93
CA ALA A 137 47.77 -9.02 32.61
C ALA A 137 47.50 -8.93 34.11
N GLY A 138 46.22 -8.86 34.51
CA GLY A 138 45.80 -8.88 35.92
C GLY A 138 46.19 -10.17 36.63
N LYS A 139 45.98 -11.33 35.98
CA LYS A 139 46.40 -12.64 36.52
C LYS A 139 47.91 -12.78 36.64
N ALA A 140 48.67 -12.33 35.64
CA ALA A 140 50.13 -12.33 35.68
C ALA A 140 50.65 -11.44 36.82
N PHE A 141 50.06 -10.25 37.00
CA PHE A 141 50.40 -9.36 38.11
C PHE A 141 50.08 -9.98 39.48
N ALA A 142 48.94 -10.66 39.62
CA ALA A 142 48.61 -11.37 40.85
C ALA A 142 49.65 -12.46 41.17
N LEU A 143 50.02 -13.28 40.19
CA LEU A 143 51.06 -14.30 40.36
C LEU A 143 52.41 -13.70 40.77
N LEU A 144 52.83 -12.61 40.14
CA LEU A 144 54.08 -11.93 40.50
C LEU A 144 54.05 -11.40 41.93
N ARG A 145 52.90 -10.90 42.39
CA ARG A 145 52.73 -10.44 43.77
C ARG A 145 52.79 -11.59 44.77
N ASP A 146 52.21 -12.74 44.44
CA ASP A 146 52.26 -13.94 45.29
C ASP A 146 53.70 -14.47 45.40
N ILE A 147 54.43 -14.55 44.28
CA ILE A 147 55.85 -14.96 44.27
C ILE A 147 56.70 -13.99 45.10
N SER A 148 56.52 -12.68 44.90
CA SER A 148 57.24 -11.66 45.69
C SER A 148 56.94 -11.79 47.19
N SER A 149 55.67 -11.96 47.56
CA SER A 149 55.27 -12.12 48.97
C SER A 149 55.85 -13.39 49.59
N SER A 150 55.95 -14.49 48.83
CA SER A 150 56.55 -15.74 49.30
C SER A 150 58.08 -15.64 49.46
N ALA A 151 58.75 -14.86 48.60
CA ALA A 151 60.19 -14.65 48.68
C ALA A 151 60.59 -13.79 49.88
N ASP A 152 59.78 -12.78 50.24
CA ASP A 152 60.02 -11.97 51.44
C ASP A 152 59.82 -12.79 52.74
N SER A 153 58.92 -13.77 52.76
CA SER A 153 58.66 -14.60 53.95
C SER A 153 59.76 -15.61 54.31
N ASP A 154 60.70 -15.90 53.40
CA ASP A 154 61.85 -16.80 53.67
C ASP A 154 63.07 -16.08 54.31
N THR A 155 62.99 -14.75 54.50
CA THR A 155 64.12 -13.93 55.00
C THR A 155 64.05 -13.56 56.49
N ASN A 156 63.26 -14.28 57.30
CA ASN A 156 63.10 -14.04 58.75
C ASN A 156 63.19 -15.34 59.55
#